data_AF-A0A7R9Q079-F1
#
_entry.id   AF-A0A7R9Q079-F1
#
_cell.length_a   1.000
_cell.length_b   1.000
_cell.length_c   1.000
_cell.angle_alpha   90.00
_cell.angle_beta   90.00
_cell.angle_gamma   90.00
#
_symmetry.space_group_name_H-M   'P 1'
#
loop_
_entity.id
_entity.type
_entity.pdbx_description
1 polymer ?
#
loop_
_entity_poly.entity_id
_entity_poly.type
_entity_poly.pdbx_seq_one_letter_code
_entity_poly.pdbx_strand_id
1 'polypeptide(L)'
;MDATVFRSAARQIADYIVDYIENIRERPVFPSVKPGYIKQYIPETAPQSGEPWSAIFADIDRVIMPGITHWQSPNFHAYFMTAQSYPSVIADMLSSGLGVLGFSWIASPACTELEMQMMDWLAKMLTLPNHFMFSNGGKGGGVIMNSASEATLITLLGARSKILAEHGHNKELITKLVAYASDQSHSSVERAALLGAVQMKLLPTIASDNHSLRGDVLRDQIKKDRANGLIPFFVVGTLGTTGILAFDNITEVGKVCSEENVWLHIDAAYAGSAYICPEFRHHLNGIEDVIEWICLQVIIQFK
;
A
#
# COMPACT_ATOMS: atom_id res chain seq x y z
N MET A 1 -26.94 22.17 -1.24
CA MET A 1 -26.50 22.60 -2.58
C MET A 1 -27.37 21.89 -3.61
N ASP A 2 -27.79 22.55 -4.69
CA ASP A 2 -28.50 21.92 -5.82
C ASP A 2 -27.55 21.66 -7.02
N ALA A 3 -28.07 21.08 -8.11
CA ALA A 3 -27.28 20.73 -9.29
C ALA A 3 -26.64 21.96 -10.00
N THR A 4 -27.29 23.12 -9.97
CA THR A 4 -26.79 24.34 -10.59
C THR A 4 -25.60 24.87 -9.80
N VAL A 5 -25.74 24.93 -8.47
CA VAL A 5 -24.65 25.35 -7.58
C VAL A 5 -23.51 24.34 -7.63
N PHE A 6 -23.78 23.03 -7.68
CA PHE A 6 -22.76 21.99 -7.84
C PHE A 6 -21.96 22.19 -9.13
N ARG A 7 -22.61 22.42 -10.27
CA ARG A 7 -21.92 22.64 -11.54
C ARG A 7 -20.98 23.84 -11.48
N SER A 8 -21.41 24.93 -10.83
CA SER A 8 -20.58 26.12 -10.63
C SER A 8 -19.41 25.84 -9.69
N ALA A 9 -19.66 25.20 -8.55
CA ALA A 9 -18.65 24.86 -7.55
C ALA A 9 -17.60 23.90 -8.09
N ALA A 10 -18.02 22.87 -8.84
CA ALA A 10 -17.12 21.89 -9.44
C ALA A 10 -16.16 22.54 -10.45
N ARG A 11 -16.65 23.48 -11.28
CA ARG A 11 -15.80 24.26 -12.19
C ARG A 11 -14.80 25.12 -11.42
N GLN A 12 -15.28 25.84 -10.40
CA GLN A 12 -14.42 26.67 -9.57
C GLN A 12 -13.32 25.87 -8.86
N ILE A 13 -13.63 24.65 -8.38
CA ILE A 13 -12.64 23.76 -7.77
C ILE A 13 -11.66 23.21 -8.80
N ALA A 14 -12.14 22.85 -10.00
CA ALA A 14 -11.24 22.41 -11.07
C ALA A 14 -10.23 23.51 -11.44
N ASP A 15 -10.70 24.74 -11.63
CA ASP A 15 -9.84 25.90 -11.90
C ASP A 15 -8.85 26.13 -10.74
N TYR A 16 -9.33 26.08 -9.50
CA TYR A 16 -8.49 26.24 -8.31
C TYR A 16 -7.40 25.15 -8.20
N ILE A 17 -7.71 23.90 -8.52
CA ILE A 17 -6.74 22.79 -8.50
C ILE A 17 -5.65 23.03 -9.54
N VAL A 18 -6.04 23.44 -10.76
CA VAL A 18 -5.07 23.77 -11.83
C VAL A 18 -4.17 24.91 -11.37
N ASP A 19 -4.74 26.02 -10.90
CA ASP A 19 -3.98 27.17 -10.41
C ASP A 19 -3.05 26.79 -9.25
N TYR A 20 -3.51 25.95 -8.33
CA TYR A 20 -2.70 25.45 -7.22
C TYR A 20 -1.49 24.64 -7.70
N ILE A 21 -1.69 23.71 -8.64
CA ILE A 21 -0.61 22.85 -9.15
C ILE A 21 0.37 23.66 -10.01
N GLU A 22 -0.11 24.54 -10.88
CA GLU A 22 0.75 25.37 -11.73
C GLU A 22 1.63 26.33 -10.92
N ASN A 23 1.08 26.89 -9.83
CA ASN A 23 1.78 27.87 -8.99
C ASN A 23 2.37 27.27 -7.71
N ILE A 24 2.41 25.93 -7.57
CA ILE A 24 2.85 25.26 -6.34
C ILE A 24 4.29 25.60 -5.93
N ARG A 25 5.12 26.01 -6.90
CA ARG A 25 6.52 26.44 -6.68
C ARG A 25 6.64 27.70 -5.83
N GLU A 26 5.62 28.54 -5.83
CA GLU A 26 5.58 29.80 -5.10
C GLU A 26 5.20 29.60 -3.62
N ARG A 27 4.71 28.40 -3.27
CA ARG A 27 4.26 28.06 -1.92
C ARG A 27 5.38 27.45 -1.08
N PRO A 28 5.48 27.79 0.22
CA PRO A 28 6.48 27.19 1.12
C PRO A 28 6.16 25.71 1.34
N VAL A 29 7.10 24.81 1.02
CA VAL A 29 6.88 23.35 1.08
C VAL A 29 6.33 22.87 2.43
N PHE A 30 6.89 23.38 3.53
CA PHE A 30 6.48 23.05 4.90
C PHE A 30 5.75 24.23 5.55
N PRO A 31 4.65 23.98 6.28
CA PRO A 31 3.91 25.03 6.94
C PRO A 31 4.64 25.51 8.21
N SER A 32 4.45 26.78 8.57
CA SER A 32 5.01 27.39 9.78
C SER A 32 4.03 27.41 10.97
N VAL A 33 2.90 26.71 10.85
CA VAL A 33 1.85 26.66 11.89
C VAL A 33 2.26 25.75 13.06
N LYS A 34 1.58 25.91 14.21
CA LYS A 34 1.76 25.06 15.39
C LYS A 34 0.62 24.06 15.55
N PRO A 35 0.85 22.89 16.20
CA PRO A 35 -0.24 21.97 16.53
C PRO A 35 -1.39 22.67 17.23
N GLY A 36 -2.62 22.48 16.73
CA GLY A 36 -3.83 23.12 17.24
C GLY A 36 -4.22 24.45 16.60
N TYR A 37 -3.43 25.01 15.66
CA TYR A 37 -3.68 26.32 15.06
C TYR A 37 -5.10 26.48 14.48
N ILE A 38 -5.67 25.42 13.88
CA ILE A 38 -6.94 25.51 13.17
C ILE A 38 -8.12 25.91 14.07
N LYS A 39 -8.01 25.65 15.38
CA LYS A 39 -9.04 25.99 16.38
C LYS A 39 -9.28 27.50 16.47
N GLN A 40 -8.32 28.34 16.10
CA GLN A 40 -8.49 29.80 16.11
C GLN A 40 -9.28 30.33 14.91
N TYR A 41 -9.51 29.49 13.89
CA TYR A 41 -10.16 29.87 12.64
C TYR A 41 -11.55 29.25 12.44
N ILE A 42 -11.87 28.20 13.21
CA ILE A 42 -13.11 27.43 13.09
C ILE A 42 -13.91 27.55 14.39
N PRO A 43 -15.24 27.75 14.33
CA PRO A 43 -16.10 27.77 15.52
C PRO A 43 -16.02 26.46 16.34
N GLU A 44 -16.27 26.54 17.64
CA GLU A 44 -16.27 25.36 18.52
C GLU A 44 -17.41 24.37 18.22
N THR A 45 -18.48 24.83 17.60
CA THR A 45 -19.67 24.04 17.29
C THR A 45 -20.03 24.15 15.81
N ALA A 46 -20.53 23.06 15.23
CA ALA A 46 -21.04 23.07 13.86
C ALA A 46 -22.19 24.08 13.68
N PRO A 47 -22.28 24.77 12.52
CA PRO A 47 -23.36 25.71 12.26
C PRO A 47 -24.71 24.99 12.18
N GLN A 48 -25.75 25.61 12.74
CA GLN A 48 -27.12 25.07 12.71
C GLN A 48 -27.81 25.22 11.35
N SER A 49 -27.29 26.11 10.51
CA SER A 49 -27.76 26.38 9.16
C SER A 49 -26.61 26.30 8.18
N GLY A 50 -26.88 25.86 6.95
CA GLY A 50 -25.85 25.82 5.90
C GLY A 50 -25.30 27.19 5.56
N GLU A 51 -24.02 27.23 5.16
CA GLU A 51 -23.34 28.43 4.69
C GLU A 51 -23.27 28.44 3.16
N PRO A 52 -23.19 29.63 2.53
CA PRO A 52 -23.02 29.72 1.10
C PRO A 52 -21.66 29.14 0.68
N TRP A 53 -21.63 28.47 -0.47
CA TRP A 53 -20.40 27.88 -1.03
C TRP A 53 -19.24 28.87 -1.12
N SER A 54 -19.50 30.13 -1.44
CA SER A 54 -18.48 31.19 -1.51
C SER A 54 -17.75 31.42 -0.18
N ALA A 55 -18.42 31.26 0.96
CA ALA A 55 -17.78 31.37 2.27
C ALA A 55 -16.86 30.16 2.53
N ILE A 56 -17.34 28.95 2.24
CA ILE A 56 -16.56 27.72 2.40
C ILE A 56 -15.34 27.70 1.46
N PHE A 57 -15.50 28.16 0.23
CA PHE A 57 -14.41 28.24 -0.75
C PHE A 57 -13.33 29.23 -0.30
N ALA A 58 -13.71 30.40 0.23
CA ALA A 58 -12.76 31.38 0.77
C ALA A 58 -11.96 30.83 1.97
N ASP A 59 -12.53 29.90 2.72
CA ASP A 59 -11.88 29.27 3.87
C ASP A 59 -10.78 28.27 3.47
N ILE A 60 -10.78 27.77 2.24
CA ILE A 60 -9.70 26.91 1.74
C ILE A 60 -8.36 27.64 1.83
N ASP A 61 -8.25 28.84 1.26
CA ASP A 61 -7.02 29.63 1.31
C ASP A 61 -6.75 30.24 2.69
N ARG A 62 -7.80 30.71 3.36
CA ARG A 62 -7.66 31.43 4.64
C ARG A 62 -7.30 30.50 5.80
N VAL A 63 -7.89 29.31 5.83
CA VAL A 63 -7.85 28.40 7.00
C VAL A 63 -7.01 27.16 6.72
N ILE A 64 -7.19 26.52 5.57
CA ILE A 64 -6.60 25.22 5.28
C ILE A 64 -5.18 25.36 4.73
N MET A 65 -5.01 26.15 3.66
CA MET A 65 -3.73 26.27 2.95
C MET A 65 -2.51 26.63 3.82
N PRO A 66 -2.61 27.49 4.85
CA PRO A 66 -1.47 27.80 5.72
C PRO A 66 -0.90 26.59 6.47
N GLY A 67 -1.69 25.53 6.67
CA GLY A 67 -1.26 24.30 7.34
C GLY A 67 -1.04 23.11 6.43
N ILE A 68 -1.11 23.28 5.10
CA ILE A 68 -0.81 22.21 4.15
C ILE A 68 0.71 22.07 3.99
N THR A 69 1.20 20.84 4.14
CA THR A 69 2.51 20.46 3.59
C THR A 69 2.32 20.14 2.12
N HIS A 70 3.00 20.85 1.22
CA HIS A 70 2.78 20.73 -0.23
C HIS A 70 3.57 19.56 -0.82
N TRP A 71 3.05 18.34 -0.66
CA TRP A 71 3.66 17.10 -1.17
C TRP A 71 3.95 17.11 -2.68
N GLN A 72 3.11 17.78 -3.46
CA GLN A 72 3.26 17.89 -4.92
C GLN A 72 4.26 18.98 -5.34
N SER A 73 4.84 19.72 -4.39
CA SER A 73 5.85 20.72 -4.71
C SER A 73 7.09 20.03 -5.30
N PRO A 74 7.70 20.56 -6.36
CA PRO A 74 8.93 20.00 -6.91
C PRO A 74 10.13 20.10 -5.94
N ASN A 75 10.00 20.88 -4.85
CA ASN A 75 10.98 21.00 -3.79
C ASN A 75 10.70 20.05 -2.59
N PHE A 76 9.66 19.21 -2.67
CA PHE A 76 9.36 18.20 -1.65
C PHE A 76 10.14 16.91 -1.93
N HIS A 77 11.13 16.63 -1.08
CA HIS A 77 12.01 15.46 -1.17
C HIS A 77 12.02 14.62 0.12
N ALA A 78 10.97 14.73 0.94
CA ALA A 78 10.81 13.92 2.14
C ALA A 78 10.01 12.64 1.84
N TYR A 79 10.26 11.59 2.62
CA TYR A 79 9.56 10.30 2.51
C TYR A 79 9.58 9.73 1.08
N PHE A 80 8.49 9.05 0.69
CA PHE A 80 8.18 8.73 -0.70
C PHE A 80 7.06 9.62 -1.21
N MET A 81 7.09 9.89 -2.52
CA MET A 81 6.07 10.69 -3.19
C MET A 81 4.68 10.06 -3.00
N THR A 82 3.62 10.88 -2.98
CA THR A 82 2.25 10.40 -3.11
C THR A 82 1.74 10.75 -4.51
N ALA A 83 1.14 9.77 -5.20
CA ALA A 83 0.73 9.93 -6.58
C ALA A 83 -0.45 10.90 -6.69
N GLN A 84 -0.37 11.82 -7.64
CA GLN A 84 -1.47 12.67 -8.05
C GLN A 84 -1.36 12.95 -9.54
N SER A 85 -2.45 12.71 -10.28
CA SER A 85 -2.55 13.07 -11.69
C SER A 85 -3.94 13.63 -11.99
N TYR A 86 -4.06 14.46 -13.03
CA TYR A 86 -5.38 14.95 -13.45
C TYR A 86 -6.35 13.81 -13.81
N PRO A 87 -5.92 12.73 -14.51
CA PRO A 87 -6.77 11.55 -14.71
C PRO A 87 -7.30 10.94 -13.41
N SER A 88 -6.48 10.82 -12.36
CA SER A 88 -6.93 10.25 -11.09
C SER A 88 -7.95 11.15 -10.38
N VAL A 89 -7.75 12.48 -10.42
CA VAL A 89 -8.69 13.45 -9.85
C VAL A 89 -10.06 13.40 -10.55
N ILE A 90 -10.07 13.30 -11.89
CA ILE A 90 -11.31 13.16 -12.65
C ILE A 90 -12.00 11.82 -12.37
N ALA A 91 -11.25 10.73 -12.28
CA ALA A 91 -11.78 9.42 -11.94
C ALA A 91 -12.39 9.40 -10.52
N ASP A 92 -11.76 10.07 -9.56
CA ASP A 92 -12.26 10.18 -8.19
C ASP A 92 -13.54 11.03 -8.10
N MET A 93 -13.62 12.12 -8.85
CA MET A 93 -14.84 12.93 -9.00
C MET A 93 -15.99 12.10 -9.59
N LEU A 94 -15.72 11.28 -10.61
CA LEU A 94 -16.72 10.40 -11.21
C LEU A 94 -17.16 9.30 -10.23
N SER A 95 -16.20 8.64 -9.57
CA SER A 95 -16.47 7.59 -8.58
C SER A 95 -17.34 8.12 -7.43
N SER A 96 -16.98 9.27 -6.87
CA SER A 96 -17.75 9.95 -5.83
C SER A 96 -19.14 10.38 -6.30
N GLY A 97 -19.26 10.83 -7.55
CA GLY A 97 -20.55 11.22 -8.14
C GLY A 97 -21.48 10.03 -8.39
N LEU A 98 -20.94 8.87 -8.76
CA LEU A 98 -21.72 7.63 -8.90
C LEU A 98 -22.16 7.09 -7.53
N GLY A 99 -21.35 7.28 -6.48
CA GLY A 99 -21.74 6.96 -5.11
C GLY A 99 -22.06 5.48 -4.88
N VAL A 100 -21.34 4.60 -5.57
CA VAL A 100 -21.63 3.16 -5.61
C VAL A 100 -20.88 2.41 -4.52
N LEU A 101 -21.55 1.45 -3.88
CA LEU A 101 -20.95 0.53 -2.89
C LEU A 101 -20.80 -0.88 -3.46
N GLY A 102 -19.58 -1.27 -3.83
CA GLY A 102 -19.27 -2.55 -4.47
C GLY A 102 -19.01 -3.72 -3.51
N PHE A 103 -19.81 -3.91 -2.45
CA PHE A 103 -19.55 -4.98 -1.45
C PHE A 103 -19.92 -6.40 -1.93
N SER A 104 -20.65 -6.51 -3.05
CA SER A 104 -20.96 -7.76 -3.72
C SER A 104 -21.14 -7.52 -5.21
N TRP A 105 -20.98 -8.56 -6.04
CA TRP A 105 -21.12 -8.41 -7.48
C TRP A 105 -22.48 -7.81 -7.88
N ILE A 106 -23.58 -8.24 -7.24
CA ILE A 106 -24.91 -7.72 -7.56
C ILE A 106 -25.13 -6.26 -7.12
N ALA A 107 -24.35 -5.76 -6.14
CA ALA A 107 -24.42 -4.37 -5.71
C ALA A 107 -23.82 -3.42 -6.76
N SER A 108 -22.79 -3.85 -7.50
CA SER A 108 -22.31 -3.18 -8.69
C SER A 108 -21.38 -4.06 -9.52
N PRO A 109 -21.89 -4.69 -10.60
CA PRO A 109 -21.10 -5.57 -11.45
C PRO A 109 -19.89 -4.84 -12.06
N ALA A 110 -20.10 -3.63 -12.57
CA ALA A 110 -19.04 -2.83 -13.19
C ALA A 110 -17.93 -2.48 -12.20
N CYS A 111 -18.25 -2.24 -10.92
CA CYS A 111 -17.24 -1.97 -9.90
C CYS A 111 -16.31 -3.16 -9.70
N THR A 112 -16.86 -4.37 -9.65
CA THR A 112 -16.07 -5.60 -9.45
C THR A 112 -15.29 -5.96 -10.72
N GLU A 113 -15.97 -6.00 -11.87
CA GLU A 113 -15.34 -6.50 -13.09
C GLU A 113 -14.30 -5.55 -13.67
N LEU A 114 -14.49 -4.23 -13.53
CA LEU A 114 -13.48 -3.27 -13.95
C LEU A 114 -12.20 -3.40 -13.10
N GLU A 115 -12.34 -3.57 -11.79
CA GLU A 115 -11.18 -3.79 -10.91
C GLU A 115 -10.38 -5.03 -11.33
N MET A 116 -11.07 -6.16 -11.58
CA MET A 116 -10.42 -7.39 -12.04
C MET A 116 -9.62 -7.17 -13.34
N GLN A 117 -10.20 -6.45 -14.31
CA GLN A 117 -9.51 -6.16 -15.57
C GLN A 117 -8.32 -5.21 -15.39
N MET A 118 -8.43 -4.19 -14.53
CA MET A 118 -7.33 -3.26 -14.23
C MET A 118 -6.17 -3.96 -13.53
N MET A 119 -6.47 -4.89 -12.61
CA MET A 119 -5.44 -5.67 -11.94
C MET A 119 -4.72 -6.62 -12.91
N ASP A 120 -5.43 -7.22 -13.85
CA ASP A 120 -4.82 -8.01 -14.93
C ASP A 120 -3.95 -7.15 -15.86
N TRP A 121 -4.37 -5.93 -16.18
CA TRP A 121 -3.55 -4.98 -16.95
C TRP A 121 -2.26 -4.63 -16.21
N LEU A 122 -2.35 -4.30 -14.92
CA LEU A 122 -1.18 -4.01 -14.10
C LEU A 122 -0.25 -5.21 -14.01
N ALA A 123 -0.78 -6.41 -13.77
CA ALA A 123 0.01 -7.63 -13.73
C ALA A 123 0.76 -7.88 -15.05
N LYS A 124 0.12 -7.60 -16.20
CA LYS A 124 0.76 -7.69 -17.53
C LYS A 124 1.82 -6.62 -17.74
N MET A 125 1.58 -5.37 -17.34
CA MET A 125 2.58 -4.30 -17.40
C MET A 125 3.81 -4.64 -16.55
N LEU A 126 3.59 -5.22 -15.38
CA LEU A 126 4.62 -5.75 -14.50
C LEU A 126 5.18 -7.09 -14.98
N THR A 127 4.76 -7.65 -16.12
CA THR A 127 5.20 -8.96 -16.63
C THR A 127 5.16 -10.05 -15.54
N LEU A 128 4.14 -10.04 -14.68
CA LEU A 128 4.00 -11.03 -13.62
C LEU A 128 3.65 -12.40 -14.22
N PRO A 129 4.03 -13.51 -13.55
CA PRO A 129 3.59 -14.84 -13.93
C PRO A 129 2.06 -14.93 -14.03
N ASN A 130 1.57 -15.77 -14.96
CA ASN A 130 0.14 -15.92 -15.22
C ASN A 130 -0.70 -16.34 -14.01
N HIS A 131 -0.08 -16.94 -12.99
CA HIS A 131 -0.79 -17.33 -11.76
C HIS A 131 -1.23 -16.14 -10.89
N PHE A 132 -0.78 -14.91 -11.18
CA PHE A 132 -1.28 -13.67 -10.55
C PHE A 132 -2.53 -13.09 -11.24
N MET A 133 -2.94 -13.62 -12.40
CA MET A 133 -3.99 -13.02 -13.24
C MET A 133 -5.31 -13.78 -13.15
N PHE A 134 -6.42 -13.05 -13.18
CA PHE A 134 -7.78 -13.60 -13.29
C PHE A 134 -7.99 -14.29 -14.65
N SER A 135 -7.51 -13.68 -15.75
CA SER A 135 -7.73 -14.17 -17.11
C SER A 135 -7.11 -15.53 -17.42
N ASN A 136 -6.23 -16.06 -16.56
CA ASN A 136 -5.64 -17.38 -16.74
C ASN A 136 -6.56 -18.54 -16.28
N GLY A 137 -7.73 -18.24 -15.70
CA GLY A 137 -8.66 -19.25 -15.18
C GLY A 137 -8.10 -20.05 -13.99
N GLY A 138 -6.99 -19.59 -13.42
CA GLY A 138 -6.34 -20.15 -12.24
C GLY A 138 -7.00 -19.66 -10.94
N LYS A 139 -6.29 -19.86 -9.81
CA LYS A 139 -6.76 -19.48 -8.47
C LYS A 139 -6.29 -18.08 -8.03
N GLY A 140 -5.49 -17.40 -8.83
CA GLY A 140 -4.96 -16.08 -8.51
C GLY A 140 -5.81 -14.92 -9.03
N GLY A 141 -5.30 -13.72 -8.81
CA GLY A 141 -5.93 -12.46 -9.15
C GLY A 141 -5.33 -11.32 -8.33
N GLY A 142 -5.78 -10.10 -8.61
CA GLY A 142 -5.41 -8.90 -7.85
C GLY A 142 -6.62 -8.21 -7.25
N VAL A 143 -6.39 -7.37 -6.25
CA VAL A 143 -7.41 -6.56 -5.59
C VAL A 143 -6.84 -5.19 -5.25
N ILE A 144 -7.65 -4.15 -5.34
CA ILE A 144 -7.26 -2.80 -4.92
C ILE A 144 -7.43 -2.70 -3.40
N MET A 145 -6.36 -2.28 -2.72
CA MET A 145 -6.35 -2.03 -1.28
C MET A 145 -6.08 -0.56 -1.02
N ASN A 146 -6.64 -0.01 0.06
CA ASN A 146 -6.44 1.40 0.40
C ASN A 146 -4.97 1.72 0.73
N SER A 147 -4.25 0.76 1.30
CA SER A 147 -2.86 0.93 1.67
C SER A 147 -2.07 -0.37 1.64
N ALA A 148 -0.76 -0.20 1.48
CA ALA A 148 0.25 -1.24 1.70
C ALA A 148 0.12 -1.88 3.10
N SER A 149 -0.21 -1.10 4.13
CA SER A 149 -0.34 -1.64 5.50
C SER A 149 -1.51 -2.62 5.62
N GLU A 150 -2.63 -2.33 4.96
CA GLU A 150 -3.79 -3.23 4.94
C GLU A 150 -3.50 -4.50 4.13
N ALA A 151 -2.83 -4.39 2.99
CA ALA A 151 -2.45 -5.54 2.18
C ALA A 151 -1.49 -6.49 2.94
N THR A 152 -0.49 -5.96 3.65
CA THR A 152 0.35 -6.78 4.54
C THR A 152 -0.45 -7.46 5.65
N LEU A 153 -1.41 -6.76 6.28
CA LEU A 153 -2.26 -7.37 7.31
C LEU A 153 -3.15 -8.48 6.74
N ILE A 154 -3.83 -8.25 5.62
CA ILE A 154 -4.74 -9.23 5.01
C ILE A 154 -3.98 -10.47 4.57
N THR A 155 -2.80 -10.32 3.98
CA THR A 155 -1.96 -11.46 3.57
C THR A 155 -1.45 -12.25 4.78
N LEU A 156 -1.03 -11.59 5.85
CA LEU A 156 -0.66 -12.24 7.11
C LEU A 156 -1.85 -13.01 7.71
N LEU A 157 -3.05 -12.42 7.73
CA LEU A 157 -4.25 -13.09 8.23
C LEU A 157 -4.65 -14.29 7.36
N GLY A 158 -4.46 -14.20 6.04
CA GLY A 158 -4.62 -15.32 5.10
C GLY A 158 -3.67 -16.46 5.40
N ALA A 159 -2.37 -16.16 5.53
CA ALA A 159 -1.34 -17.13 5.89
C ALA A 159 -1.60 -17.78 7.25
N ARG A 160 -2.01 -16.98 8.25
CA ARG A 160 -2.40 -17.46 9.58
C ARG A 160 -3.60 -18.41 9.50
N SER A 161 -4.62 -18.06 8.72
CA SER A 161 -5.82 -18.89 8.59
C SER A 161 -5.50 -20.22 7.91
N LYS A 162 -4.62 -20.19 6.89
CA LYS A 162 -4.12 -21.40 6.21
C LYS A 162 -3.39 -22.33 7.18
N ILE A 163 -2.36 -21.84 7.88
CA ILE A 163 -1.55 -22.70 8.77
C ILE A 163 -2.39 -23.26 9.92
N LEU A 164 -3.37 -22.50 10.43
CA LEU A 164 -4.31 -23.00 11.44
C LEU A 164 -5.22 -24.09 10.88
N ALA A 165 -5.71 -23.96 9.63
CA ALA A 165 -6.53 -25.00 8.99
C ALA A 165 -5.76 -26.32 8.81
N GLU A 166 -4.49 -26.24 8.40
CA GLU A 166 -3.59 -27.41 8.29
C GLU A 166 -3.39 -28.13 9.65
N HIS A 167 -3.57 -27.40 10.76
CA HIS A 167 -3.48 -27.93 12.13
C HIS A 167 -4.86 -28.06 12.81
N GLY A 168 -5.93 -28.28 12.05
CA GLY A 168 -7.26 -28.59 12.59
C GLY A 168 -7.93 -27.42 13.32
N HIS A 169 -7.61 -26.18 12.94
CA HIS A 169 -8.11 -24.94 13.54
C HIS A 169 -7.80 -24.78 15.04
N ASN A 170 -6.71 -25.37 15.52
CA ASN A 170 -6.29 -25.21 16.91
C ASN A 170 -5.79 -23.78 17.19
N LYS A 171 -6.64 -22.97 17.84
CA LYS A 171 -6.34 -21.57 18.17
C LYS A 171 -5.17 -21.39 19.15
N GLU A 172 -4.83 -22.40 19.95
CA GLU A 172 -3.70 -22.33 20.88
C GLU A 172 -2.36 -22.20 20.14
N LEU A 173 -2.30 -22.66 18.88
CA LEU A 173 -1.12 -22.58 18.04
C LEU A 173 -0.77 -21.16 17.63
N ILE A 174 -1.69 -20.20 17.71
CA ILE A 174 -1.42 -18.78 17.39
C ILE A 174 -0.20 -18.28 18.18
N THR A 175 -0.07 -18.69 19.44
CA THR A 175 1.06 -18.31 20.31
C THR A 175 2.41 -18.84 19.85
N LYS A 176 2.42 -19.89 19.02
CA LYS A 176 3.61 -20.52 18.44
C LYS A 176 3.94 -20.03 17.03
N LEU A 177 3.03 -19.29 16.39
CA LEU A 177 3.25 -18.77 15.04
C LEU A 177 4.29 -17.65 15.06
N VAL A 178 5.27 -17.74 14.16
CA VAL A 178 6.31 -16.74 13.98
C VAL A 178 6.43 -16.33 12.52
N ALA A 179 6.42 -15.01 12.31
CA ALA A 179 6.64 -14.35 11.04
C ALA A 179 8.01 -13.65 11.01
N TYR A 180 8.53 -13.39 9.83
CA TYR A 180 9.85 -12.78 9.63
C TYR A 180 9.81 -11.63 8.64
N ALA A 181 10.70 -10.67 8.84
CA ALA A 181 10.97 -9.58 7.91
C ALA A 181 12.41 -9.09 8.10
N SER A 182 12.92 -8.23 7.24
CA SER A 182 14.24 -7.62 7.46
C SER A 182 14.16 -6.53 8.54
N ASP A 183 15.29 -6.20 9.17
CA ASP A 183 15.39 -5.05 10.08
C ASP A 183 15.24 -3.68 9.38
N GLN A 184 15.13 -3.67 8.05
CA GLN A 184 14.83 -2.50 7.22
C GLN A 184 13.36 -2.44 6.78
N SER A 185 12.56 -3.46 7.07
CA SER A 185 11.15 -3.51 6.65
C SER A 185 10.33 -2.39 7.29
N HIS A 186 9.29 -1.95 6.59
CA HIS A 186 8.43 -0.85 7.05
C HIS A 186 7.66 -1.24 8.33
N SER A 187 7.41 -0.27 9.22
CA SER A 187 6.68 -0.45 10.48
C SER A 187 5.28 -1.08 10.36
N SER A 188 4.70 -1.09 9.15
CA SER A 188 3.45 -1.79 8.85
C SER A 188 3.54 -3.30 9.12
N VAL A 189 4.71 -3.90 8.97
CA VAL A 189 4.90 -5.34 9.16
C VAL A 189 4.77 -5.73 10.63
N GLU A 190 5.39 -4.96 11.53
CA GLU A 190 5.22 -5.14 12.98
C GLU A 190 3.78 -4.86 13.41
N ARG A 191 3.15 -3.82 12.85
CA ARG A 191 1.72 -3.52 13.09
C ARG A 191 0.81 -4.66 12.62
N ALA A 192 1.08 -5.25 11.46
CA ALA A 192 0.32 -6.37 10.95
C ALA A 192 0.43 -7.60 11.87
N ALA A 193 1.63 -7.87 12.40
CA ALA A 193 1.84 -8.95 13.36
C ALA A 193 1.14 -8.70 14.70
N LEU A 194 1.20 -7.46 15.20
CA LEU A 194 0.49 -7.04 16.42
C LEU A 194 -1.01 -7.26 16.28
N LEU A 195 -1.62 -6.76 15.20
CA LEU A 195 -3.05 -6.92 14.92
C LEU A 195 -3.42 -8.38 14.58
N GLY A 196 -2.49 -9.10 13.97
CA GLY A 196 -2.59 -10.54 13.69
C GLY A 196 -2.39 -11.43 14.92
N ALA A 197 -2.00 -10.87 16.07
CA ALA A 197 -1.68 -11.57 17.30
C ALA A 197 -0.62 -12.69 17.11
N VAL A 198 0.40 -12.44 16.29
CA VAL A 198 1.51 -13.37 16.01
C VAL A 198 2.85 -12.73 16.36
N GLN A 199 3.88 -13.55 16.52
CA GLN A 199 5.24 -13.04 16.71
C GLN A 199 5.82 -12.57 15.37
N MET A 200 6.50 -11.43 15.37
CA MET A 200 7.31 -10.95 14.24
C MET A 200 8.76 -10.85 14.66
N LYS A 201 9.66 -11.43 13.87
CA LYS A 201 11.10 -11.34 14.08
C LYS A 201 11.73 -10.56 12.94
N LEU A 202 12.32 -9.42 13.28
CA LEU A 202 13.14 -8.64 12.36
C LEU A 202 14.53 -9.27 12.30
N LEU A 203 14.93 -9.69 11.10
CA LEU A 203 16.19 -10.36 10.84
C LEU A 203 17.26 -9.33 10.50
N PRO A 204 18.45 -9.44 11.10
CA PRO A 204 19.51 -8.47 10.89
C PRO A 204 19.97 -8.49 9.44
N THR A 205 20.16 -7.30 8.87
CA THR A 205 20.79 -7.12 7.56
C THR A 205 22.15 -6.45 7.73
N ILE A 206 23.07 -6.71 6.79
CA ILE A 206 24.43 -6.19 6.86
C ILE A 206 24.77 -5.31 5.66
N ALA A 207 25.63 -4.33 5.89
CA ALA A 207 26.00 -3.36 4.86
C ALA A 207 26.70 -3.99 3.64
N SER A 208 27.45 -5.08 3.82
CA SER A 208 28.11 -5.79 2.71
C SER A 208 27.13 -6.43 1.73
N ASP A 209 25.90 -6.70 2.17
CA ASP A 209 24.81 -7.20 1.33
C ASP A 209 23.86 -6.07 0.89
N ASN A 210 24.30 -4.82 0.99
CA ASN A 210 23.47 -3.63 0.78
C ASN A 210 22.19 -3.63 1.63
N HIS A 211 22.28 -4.16 2.85
CA HIS A 211 21.14 -4.32 3.76
C HIS A 211 19.98 -5.16 3.18
N SER A 212 20.30 -6.10 2.29
CA SER A 212 19.37 -7.07 1.72
C SER A 212 19.16 -8.25 2.67
N LEU A 213 17.92 -8.66 2.93
CA LEU A 213 17.64 -9.94 3.58
C LEU A 213 18.12 -11.09 2.68
N ARG A 214 18.94 -11.98 3.26
CA ARG A 214 19.53 -13.14 2.57
C ARG A 214 18.84 -14.44 2.96
N GLY A 215 18.84 -15.40 2.04
CA GLY A 215 18.14 -16.67 2.24
C GLY A 215 18.76 -17.55 3.32
N ASP A 216 20.08 -17.52 3.50
CA ASP A 216 20.78 -18.25 4.56
C ASP A 216 20.42 -17.73 5.96
N VAL A 217 20.37 -16.40 6.15
CA VAL A 217 19.92 -15.77 7.39
C VAL A 217 18.50 -16.19 7.75
N LEU A 218 17.58 -16.16 6.78
CA LEU A 218 16.21 -16.61 6.96
C LEU A 218 16.15 -18.10 7.33
N ARG A 219 16.86 -18.95 6.59
CA ARG A 219 16.89 -20.40 6.79
C ARG A 219 17.40 -20.77 8.18
N ASP A 220 18.47 -20.14 8.61
CA ASP A 220 19.05 -20.42 9.93
C ASP A 220 18.12 -19.98 11.05
N GLN A 221 17.41 -18.87 10.89
CA GLN A 221 16.43 -18.45 11.87
C GLN A 221 15.22 -19.39 11.92
N ILE A 222 14.69 -19.79 10.76
CA ILE A 222 13.61 -20.78 10.67
C ILE A 222 13.98 -22.08 11.39
N LYS A 223 15.19 -22.61 11.17
CA LYS A 223 15.68 -23.83 11.83
C LYS A 223 15.74 -23.68 13.35
N LYS A 224 16.27 -22.56 13.84
CA LYS A 224 16.32 -22.25 15.29
C LYS A 224 14.93 -22.21 15.90
N ASP A 225 13.98 -21.58 15.23
CA ASP A 225 12.63 -21.40 15.74
C ASP A 225 11.82 -22.70 15.71
N ARG A 226 11.99 -23.53 14.68
CA ARG A 226 11.44 -24.90 14.68
C ARG A 226 12.02 -25.73 15.82
N ALA A 227 13.33 -25.65 16.08
CA ALA A 227 13.96 -26.36 17.20
C ALA A 227 13.42 -25.91 18.57
N ASN A 228 12.96 -24.66 18.68
CA ASN A 228 12.31 -24.11 19.87
C ASN A 228 10.79 -24.38 19.92
N GLY A 229 10.24 -25.18 19.00
CA GLY A 229 8.82 -25.53 18.95
C GLY A 229 7.91 -24.42 18.41
N LEU A 230 8.46 -23.41 17.75
CA LEU A 230 7.71 -22.39 17.01
C LEU A 230 7.36 -22.89 15.60
N ILE A 231 6.38 -22.24 14.99
CA ILE A 231 5.85 -22.57 13.67
C ILE A 231 6.06 -21.36 12.74
N PRO A 232 7.14 -21.38 11.95
CA PRO A 232 7.34 -20.46 10.82
C PRO A 232 6.15 -20.51 9.87
N PHE A 233 5.56 -19.36 9.52
CA PHE A 233 4.39 -19.35 8.64
C PHE A 233 4.32 -18.18 7.64
N PHE A 234 5.02 -17.08 7.88
CA PHE A 234 4.95 -15.88 7.03
C PHE A 234 6.29 -15.14 6.97
N VAL A 235 6.66 -14.67 5.78
CA VAL A 235 7.86 -13.85 5.53
C VAL A 235 7.45 -12.64 4.70
N VAL A 236 7.95 -11.46 5.07
CA VAL A 236 7.88 -10.26 4.23
C VAL A 236 9.25 -10.01 3.62
N GLY A 237 9.34 -10.11 2.28
CA GLY A 237 10.49 -9.60 1.52
C GLY A 237 10.19 -8.18 1.04
N THR A 238 11.07 -7.23 1.33
CA THR A 238 10.89 -5.82 0.97
C THR A 238 11.74 -5.46 -0.24
N LEU A 239 11.10 -4.90 -1.27
CA LEU A 239 11.74 -4.35 -2.46
C LEU A 239 11.59 -2.82 -2.44
N GLY A 240 12.65 -2.14 -2.00
CA GLY A 240 12.66 -0.69 -1.80
C GLY A 240 12.26 -0.30 -0.38
N THR A 241 13.10 -0.65 0.60
CA THR A 241 12.89 -0.30 2.03
C THR A 241 12.81 1.21 2.24
N THR A 242 12.03 1.67 3.23
CA THR A 242 11.79 3.10 3.46
C THR A 242 13.04 3.90 3.81
N GLY A 243 13.94 3.34 4.63
CA GLY A 243 15.10 4.08 5.15
C GLY A 243 16.16 4.37 4.08
N ILE A 244 16.55 3.34 3.34
CA ILE A 244 17.74 3.36 2.46
C ILE A 244 17.49 2.79 1.06
N LEU A 245 16.25 2.45 0.72
CA LEU A 245 15.89 1.85 -0.56
C LEU A 245 16.64 0.54 -0.88
N ALA A 246 16.90 -0.28 0.14
CA ALA A 246 17.45 -1.63 -0.03
C ALA A 246 16.42 -2.58 -0.65
N PHE A 247 16.93 -3.68 -1.24
CA PHE A 247 16.14 -4.71 -1.91
C PHE A 247 16.52 -6.08 -1.38
N ASP A 248 15.58 -6.77 -0.74
CA ASP A 248 15.78 -8.14 -0.27
C ASP A 248 15.98 -9.09 -1.46
N ASN A 249 16.78 -10.16 -1.26
CA ASN A 249 17.05 -11.12 -2.31
C ASN A 249 15.89 -12.12 -2.45
N ILE A 250 14.89 -11.74 -3.25
CA ILE A 250 13.66 -12.51 -3.45
C ILE A 250 13.93 -13.90 -4.03
N THR A 251 14.94 -14.07 -4.90
CA THR A 251 15.30 -15.39 -5.42
C THR A 251 15.74 -16.34 -4.30
N GLU A 252 16.59 -15.87 -3.39
CA GLU A 252 17.06 -16.68 -2.26
C GLU A 252 15.97 -16.89 -1.20
N VAL A 253 15.27 -15.82 -0.82
CA VAL A 253 14.20 -15.84 0.18
C VAL A 253 13.03 -16.71 -0.30
N GLY A 254 12.61 -16.55 -1.56
CA GLY A 254 11.56 -17.34 -2.19
C GLY A 254 11.86 -18.83 -2.19
N LYS A 255 13.10 -19.21 -2.54
CA LYS A 255 13.53 -20.62 -2.45
C LYS A 255 13.40 -21.19 -1.04
N VAL A 256 13.83 -20.43 -0.02
CA VAL A 256 13.71 -20.86 1.38
C VAL A 256 12.25 -21.00 1.79
N CYS A 257 11.40 -20.03 1.43
CA CYS A 257 9.96 -20.08 1.72
C CYS A 257 9.28 -21.29 1.08
N SER A 258 9.61 -21.60 -0.19
CA SER A 258 9.07 -22.78 -0.89
C SER A 258 9.52 -24.09 -0.24
N GLU A 259 10.80 -24.23 0.11
CA GLU A 259 11.33 -25.44 0.77
C GLU A 259 10.78 -25.65 2.19
N GLU A 260 10.49 -24.56 2.91
CA GLU A 260 10.02 -24.60 4.30
C GLU A 260 8.48 -24.52 4.42
N ASN A 261 7.75 -24.45 3.30
CA ASN A 261 6.29 -24.22 3.23
C ASN A 261 5.85 -22.99 4.05
N VAL A 262 6.52 -21.86 3.83
CA VAL A 262 6.25 -20.58 4.49
C VAL A 262 5.69 -19.59 3.46
N TRP A 263 4.65 -18.85 3.83
CA TRP A 263 4.05 -17.85 2.94
C TRP A 263 5.01 -16.69 2.71
N LEU A 264 5.19 -16.25 1.46
CA LEU A 264 5.99 -15.07 1.13
C LEU A 264 5.10 -13.91 0.67
N HIS A 265 5.17 -12.78 1.37
CA HIS A 265 4.62 -11.51 0.92
C HIS A 265 5.76 -10.62 0.43
N ILE A 266 5.63 -10.05 -0.76
CA ILE A 266 6.57 -9.08 -1.30
C ILE A 266 5.97 -7.68 -1.13
N ASP A 267 6.58 -6.89 -0.24
CA ASP A 267 6.30 -5.48 -0.11
C ASP A 267 7.17 -4.68 -1.09
N ALA A 268 6.58 -4.29 -2.22
CA ALA A 268 7.19 -3.39 -3.20
C ALA A 268 6.41 -2.07 -3.26
N ALA A 269 5.93 -1.57 -2.11
CA ALA A 269 5.05 -0.40 -2.04
C ALA A 269 5.56 0.77 -2.89
N TYR A 270 6.82 1.17 -2.74
CA TYR A 270 7.39 2.27 -3.51
C TYR A 270 8.02 1.81 -4.84
N ALA A 271 8.97 0.87 -4.79
CA ALA A 271 9.74 0.48 -5.98
C ALA A 271 8.92 -0.32 -7.01
N GLY A 272 7.80 -0.90 -6.60
CA GLY A 272 6.95 -1.74 -7.44
C GLY A 272 6.48 -1.07 -8.72
N SER A 273 6.20 0.24 -8.66
CA SER A 273 5.80 1.02 -9.84
C SER A 273 6.90 1.10 -10.90
N ALA A 274 8.18 1.10 -10.50
CA ALA A 274 9.29 1.16 -11.44
C ALA A 274 9.42 -0.11 -12.30
N TYR A 275 8.84 -1.23 -11.86
CA TYR A 275 8.98 -2.52 -12.53
C TYR A 275 8.14 -2.67 -13.81
N ILE A 276 7.36 -1.67 -14.18
CA ILE A 276 6.82 -1.58 -15.55
C ILE A 276 7.93 -1.30 -16.58
N CYS A 277 9.05 -0.72 -16.13
CA CYS A 277 10.20 -0.44 -16.97
C CYS A 277 11.13 -1.67 -16.99
N PRO A 278 11.50 -2.19 -18.18
CA PRO A 278 12.32 -3.39 -18.30
C PRO A 278 13.64 -3.34 -17.51
N GLU A 279 14.28 -2.18 -17.41
CA GLU A 279 15.57 -1.99 -16.74
C GLU A 279 15.51 -2.23 -15.22
N PHE A 280 14.37 -2.01 -14.57
CA PHE A 280 14.20 -2.24 -13.13
C PHE A 280 13.61 -3.63 -12.82
N ARG A 281 13.13 -4.34 -13.84
CA ARG A 281 12.33 -5.55 -13.66
C ARG A 281 13.08 -6.71 -13.02
N HIS A 282 14.41 -6.71 -13.13
CA HIS A 282 15.30 -7.74 -12.58
C HIS A 282 15.21 -7.89 -11.04
N HIS A 283 14.74 -6.86 -10.32
CA HIS A 283 14.53 -6.95 -8.87
C HIS A 283 13.38 -7.88 -8.46
N LEU A 284 12.47 -8.19 -9.38
CA LEU A 284 11.36 -9.13 -9.17
C LEU A 284 11.72 -10.57 -9.58
N ASN A 285 12.97 -10.85 -9.98
CA ASN A 285 13.37 -12.21 -10.36
C ASN A 285 13.20 -13.20 -9.19
N GLY A 286 12.75 -14.42 -9.50
CA GLY A 286 12.42 -15.45 -8.52
C GLY A 286 10.97 -15.42 -8.02
N ILE A 287 10.16 -14.42 -8.42
CA ILE A 287 8.72 -14.40 -8.13
C ILE A 287 7.98 -15.56 -8.82
N GLU A 288 8.51 -16.02 -9.94
CA GLU A 288 8.03 -17.15 -10.74
C GLU A 288 8.14 -18.51 -10.02
N ASP A 289 9.12 -18.66 -9.14
CA ASP A 289 9.43 -19.92 -8.45
C ASP A 289 8.63 -20.10 -7.15
N VAL A 290 7.88 -19.07 -6.73
CA VAL A 290 7.03 -19.08 -5.54
C VAL A 290 5.58 -19.22 -5.97
N ILE A 291 5.17 -20.46 -6.23
CA ILE A 291 4.01 -20.74 -7.07
C ILE A 291 2.67 -20.78 -6.32
N GLU A 292 2.70 -20.99 -4.99
CA GLU A 292 1.46 -21.24 -4.25
C GLU A 292 1.02 -20.11 -3.31
N TRP A 293 1.96 -19.41 -2.67
CA TRP A 293 1.63 -18.53 -1.53
C TRP A 293 2.43 -17.22 -1.60
N ILE A 294 2.16 -16.47 -2.65
CA ILE A 294 2.80 -15.19 -2.92
C ILE A 294 1.80 -14.06 -3.13
N CYS A 295 2.11 -12.90 -2.55
CA CYS A 295 1.41 -11.66 -2.83
C CYS A 295 2.43 -10.57 -3.08
N LEU A 296 2.32 -9.91 -4.24
CA LEU A 296 3.07 -8.69 -4.54
C LEU A 296 2.20 -7.48 -4.27
N GLN A 297 2.72 -6.57 -3.45
CA GLN A 297 2.09 -5.28 -3.14
C GLN A 297 2.84 -4.15 -3.84
N VAL A 298 2.09 -3.29 -4.55
CA VAL A 298 2.62 -2.12 -5.24
C VAL A 298 1.71 -0.93 -4.98
N ILE A 299 2.27 0.24 -4.68
CA ILE A 299 1.54 1.51 -4.77
C ILE A 299 1.78 2.06 -6.17
N ILE A 300 0.69 2.31 -6.90
CA ILE A 300 0.74 2.81 -8.25
C ILE A 300 1.08 4.31 -8.24
N GLN A 301 2.22 4.66 -8.83
CA GLN A 301 2.72 6.03 -8.95
C GLN A 301 3.12 6.34 -10.40
N PHE A 302 2.14 6.38 -11.29
CA PHE A 302 2.37 6.84 -12.67
C PHE A 302 2.15 8.37 -12.74
N LYS A 303 3.06 9.06 -13.42
CA LYS A 303 2.88 10.46 -13.83
C LYS A 303 2.31 10.52 -15.24
#